data_AF-A0A928Y049-F1
#
_entry.id   AF-A0A928Y049-F1
#
_cell.length_a   1.000
_cell.length_b   1.000
_cell.length_c   1.000
_cell.angle_alpha   90.00
_cell.angle_beta   90.00
_cell.angle_gamma   90.00
#
_symmetry.space_group_name_H-M   'P 1'
#
loop_
_entity.id
_entity.type
_entity.pdbx_description
1 polymer ?
#
loop_
_entity_poly.entity_id
_entity_poly.type
_entity_poly.pdbx_seq_one_letter_code
_entity_poly.pdbx_strand_id
1 'polypeptide(L)'
;MSVPFHLLDRPITEYIGVKLWLEEYGQFWGIPPSMIDQELSSSLLILERFCAFVGKDPDQIAGECLRPSKVGEGVMLRTKARREYIGLIADFERKEGSRASGSAVRSFFIHNGVAMTPSALR
;
A
#
# COMPACT_ATOMS: atom_id res chain seq x y z
N MET A 1 -16.58 15.84 -15.28
CA MET A 1 -17.10 15.34 -13.99
C MET A 1 -15.93 15.36 -13.02
N SER A 2 -15.94 16.29 -12.07
CA SER A 2 -14.87 16.43 -11.08
C SER A 2 -15.09 15.40 -9.99
N VAL A 3 -14.17 14.44 -9.88
CA VAL A 3 -14.10 13.50 -8.75
C VAL A 3 -13.91 14.33 -7.48
N PRO A 4 -14.64 14.07 -6.39
CA PRO A 4 -14.49 14.86 -5.18
C PRO A 4 -13.07 14.68 -4.64
N PHE A 5 -12.33 15.80 -4.60
CA PHE A 5 -11.16 15.96 -3.75
C PHE A 5 -11.60 15.64 -2.31
N HIS A 6 -10.74 14.98 -1.52
CA HIS A 6 -10.99 14.43 -0.16
C HIS A 6 -11.44 12.96 -0.11
N LEU A 7 -10.76 12.08 -0.85
CA LEU A 7 -10.80 10.64 -0.50
C LEU A 7 -10.14 10.38 0.87
N LEU A 8 -9.04 11.08 1.17
CA LEU A 8 -8.39 11.03 2.47
C LEU A 8 -9.01 12.10 3.38
N ASP A 9 -9.48 11.69 4.55
CA ASP A 9 -10.06 12.55 5.59
C ASP A 9 -9.00 13.16 6.52
N ARG A 10 -7.76 12.69 6.40
CA ARG A 10 -6.60 13.08 7.19
C ARG A 10 -5.30 12.96 6.37
N PRO A 11 -4.17 13.54 6.81
CA PRO A 11 -2.88 13.34 6.17
C PRO A 11 -2.54 11.85 6.00
N ILE A 12 -1.94 11.48 4.87
CA ILE A 12 -1.65 10.07 4.56
C ILE A 12 -0.76 9.38 5.62
N THR A 13 0.11 10.14 6.28
CA THR A 13 0.99 9.65 7.37
C THR A 13 0.25 9.33 8.67
N GLU A 14 -1.04 9.69 8.79
CA GLU A 14 -1.82 9.41 9.99
C GLU A 14 -2.51 8.04 9.97
N TYR A 15 -2.64 7.40 8.80
CA TYR A 15 -3.22 6.07 8.64
C TYR A 15 -2.34 4.99 9.27
N ILE A 16 -2.95 3.95 9.83
CA ILE A 16 -2.25 2.94 10.62
C ILE A 16 -1.29 2.14 9.74
N GLY A 17 -1.74 1.70 8.57
CA GLY A 17 -0.92 0.95 7.64
C GLY A 17 0.24 1.75 7.07
N VAL A 18 0.09 3.09 6.98
CA VAL A 18 1.18 3.97 6.54
C VAL A 18 2.21 4.14 7.64
N LYS A 19 1.79 4.32 8.89
CA LYS A 19 2.70 4.34 10.05
C LYS A 19 3.51 3.05 10.15
N LEU A 20 2.84 1.90 10.01
CA LEU A 20 3.50 0.60 10.01
C LEU A 20 4.51 0.49 8.86
N TRP A 21 4.14 0.92 7.66
CA TRP A 21 5.04 0.92 6.51
C TRP A 21 6.28 1.78 6.75
N LEU A 22 6.12 3.02 7.22
CA LEU A 22 7.22 3.93 7.52
C LEU A 22 8.15 3.34 8.58
N GLU A 23 7.58 2.81 9.67
CA GLU A 23 8.34 2.21 10.76
C GLU A 23 9.16 0.99 10.28
N GLU A 24 8.51 0.01 9.64
CA GLU A 24 9.19 -1.20 9.18
C GLU A 24 10.22 -0.90 8.08
N TYR A 25 9.92 0.04 7.17
CA TYR A 25 10.88 0.47 6.15
C TYR A 25 12.09 1.15 6.77
N GLY A 26 11.86 2.06 7.72
CA GLY A 26 12.93 2.74 8.44
C GLY A 26 13.83 1.77 9.20
N GLN A 27 13.24 0.79 9.90
CA GLN A 27 13.98 -0.26 10.60
C GLN A 27 14.81 -1.11 9.63
N PHE A 28 14.24 -1.52 8.50
CA PHE A 28 14.92 -2.39 7.53
C PHE A 28 16.13 -1.70 6.87
N TRP A 29 16.01 -0.41 6.58
CA TRP A 29 17.07 0.38 5.90
C TRP A 29 17.94 1.21 6.86
N GLY A 30 17.70 1.15 8.17
CA GLY A 30 18.45 1.91 9.17
C GLY A 30 18.22 3.43 9.08
N ILE A 31 17.06 3.86 8.60
CA ILE A 31 16.69 5.27 8.47
C ILE A 31 16.10 5.75 9.82
N PRO A 32 16.63 6.82 10.42
CA PRO A 32 16.06 7.40 11.63
C PRO A 32 14.61 7.85 11.46
N PRO A 33 13.74 7.70 12.48
CA PRO A 33 12.34 8.12 12.40
C PRO A 33 12.13 9.58 12.01
N SER A 34 13.09 10.46 12.34
CA SER A 34 13.03 11.88 11.98
C SER A 34 13.23 12.18 10.50
N MET A 35 13.73 11.21 9.71
CA MET A 35 14.02 11.38 8.28
C MET A 35 13.14 10.51 7.37
N ILE A 36 12.37 9.58 7.93
CA ILE A 36 11.65 8.57 7.15
C ILE A 36 10.59 9.18 6.22
N ASP A 37 9.86 10.19 6.69
CA ASP A 37 8.84 10.89 5.90
C ASP A 37 9.45 11.62 4.71
N GLN A 38 10.66 12.18 4.89
CA GLN A 38 11.39 12.84 3.81
C GLN A 38 11.89 11.82 2.78
N GLU A 39 12.47 10.72 3.25
CA GLU A 39 12.99 9.63 2.39
C GLU A 39 11.87 8.99 1.55
N LEU A 40 10.70 8.76 2.16
CA LEU A 40 9.54 8.17 1.49
C LEU A 40 8.56 9.20 0.92
N SER A 41 8.88 10.49 0.91
CA SER A 41 7.99 11.57 0.44
C SER A 41 7.39 11.31 -0.95
N SER A 42 8.21 10.86 -1.91
CA SER A 42 7.75 10.51 -3.25
C SER A 42 6.83 9.29 -3.25
N SER A 43 7.14 8.29 -2.41
CA SER A 43 6.35 7.06 -2.27
C SER A 43 5.01 7.32 -1.58
N LEU A 44 4.97 8.22 -0.60
CA LEU A 44 3.74 8.69 0.06
C LEU A 44 2.82 9.38 -0.94
N LEU A 45 3.36 10.29 -1.76
CA LEU A 45 2.58 10.95 -2.81
C LEU A 45 2.06 9.94 -3.85
N ILE A 46 2.86 8.94 -4.22
CA ILE A 46 2.43 7.86 -5.11
C ILE A 46 1.28 7.05 -4.49
N LEU A 47 1.38 6.71 -3.20
CA LEU A 47 0.35 5.96 -2.49
C LEU A 47 -0.95 6.76 -2.42
N GLU A 48 -0.89 8.07 -2.18
CA GLU A 48 -2.06 8.95 -2.20
C GLU A 48 -2.74 8.96 -3.57
N ARG A 49 -1.96 9.07 -4.66
CA ARG A 49 -2.49 8.99 -6.03
C ARG A 49 -3.10 7.62 -6.32
N PHE A 50 -2.51 6.54 -5.81
CA PHE A 50 -3.07 5.20 -5.94
C PHE A 50 -4.40 5.07 -5.18
N CYS A 51 -4.48 5.57 -3.96
CA CYS A 51 -5.71 5.63 -3.17
C CYS A 51 -6.80 6.36 -3.96
N ALA A 52 -6.49 7.55 -4.49
CA ALA A 52 -7.40 8.32 -5.33
C ALA A 52 -7.83 7.56 -6.61
N PHE A 53 -6.92 6.79 -7.21
CA PHE A 53 -7.21 5.96 -8.38
C PHE A 53 -8.20 4.84 -8.09
N VAL A 54 -8.12 4.20 -6.91
CA VAL A 54 -9.01 3.08 -6.53
C VAL A 54 -10.23 3.52 -5.70
N GLY A 55 -10.26 4.77 -5.24
CA GLY A 55 -11.34 5.33 -4.44
C GLY A 55 -11.40 4.79 -3.00
N LYS A 56 -10.25 4.42 -2.42
CA LYS A 56 -10.14 3.86 -1.06
C LYS A 56 -8.92 4.40 -0.32
N ASP A 57 -9.02 4.52 1.00
CA ASP A 57 -7.90 4.93 1.85
C ASP A 57 -6.84 3.80 2.04
N PRO A 58 -5.64 4.10 2.56
CA PRO A 58 -4.58 3.11 2.73
C PRO A 58 -4.97 1.91 3.62
N ASP A 59 -5.72 2.15 4.69
CA ASP A 59 -6.09 1.11 5.64
C ASP A 59 -7.14 0.17 5.03
N GLN A 60 -8.06 0.71 4.23
CA GLN A 60 -9.03 -0.07 3.46
C GLN A 60 -8.37 -1.00 2.44
N ILE A 61 -7.45 -0.48 1.61
CA ILE A 61 -6.83 -1.28 0.55
C ILE A 61 -6.01 -2.45 1.13
N ALA A 62 -5.28 -2.22 2.22
CA ALA A 62 -4.55 -3.26 2.93
C ALA A 62 -5.49 -4.24 3.65
N GLY A 63 -6.49 -3.71 4.37
CA GLY A 63 -7.44 -4.50 5.14
C GLY A 63 -8.31 -5.43 4.29
N GLU A 64 -8.68 -5.01 3.08
CA GLU A 64 -9.42 -5.87 2.14
C GLU A 64 -8.63 -7.11 1.70
N CYS A 65 -7.30 -7.04 1.72
CA CYS A 65 -6.45 -8.18 1.41
C CYS A 65 -6.30 -9.16 2.58
N LEU A 66 -6.74 -8.79 3.78
CA LEU A 66 -6.55 -9.57 5.01
C LEU A 66 -7.88 -9.99 5.63
N ARG A 67 -7.85 -11.03 6.45
CA ARG A 67 -8.98 -11.43 7.30
C ARG A 67 -8.44 -12.09 8.57
N PRO A 68 -9.19 -12.08 9.67
CA PRO A 68 -8.83 -12.87 10.85
C PRO A 68 -8.71 -14.36 10.50
N SER A 69 -7.73 -15.03 11.11
CA SER A 69 -7.64 -16.49 11.10
C SER A 69 -8.82 -17.11 11.84
N LYS A 70 -9.27 -18.28 11.40
CA LYS A 70 -10.34 -19.05 12.06
C LYS A 70 -9.81 -20.06 13.09
N VAL A 71 -8.50 -20.29 13.12
CA VAL A 71 -7.87 -21.42 13.84
C VAL A 71 -6.79 -20.94 14.83
N GLY A 72 -6.82 -19.66 15.21
CA GLY A 72 -5.87 -19.08 16.17
C GLY A 72 -5.69 -17.58 16.01
N GLU A 73 -4.68 -17.04 16.66
CA GLU A 73 -4.27 -15.64 16.52
C GLU A 73 -3.57 -15.42 15.15
N GLY A 74 -3.85 -14.30 14.50
CA GLY A 74 -3.22 -13.89 13.24
C GLY A 74 -4.18 -13.58 12.10
N VAL A 75 -3.61 -13.15 10.97
CA VAL A 75 -4.33 -12.77 9.75
C VAL A 75 -4.04 -13.74 8.61
N MET A 76 -5.05 -14.00 7.78
CA MET A 76 -4.93 -14.75 6.54
C MET A 76 -5.13 -13.84 5.33
N LEU A 77 -4.42 -14.15 4.25
CA LEU A 77 -4.52 -13.47 2.97
C LEU A 77 -5.82 -13.84 2.23
N ARG A 78 -6.53 -12.84 1.72
CA ARG A 78 -7.65 -13.02 0.79
C ARG A 78 -7.10 -13.10 -0.64
N THR A 79 -6.82 -14.31 -1.12
CA THR A 79 -6.19 -14.54 -2.44
C THR A 79 -6.92 -13.87 -3.61
N LYS A 80 -8.26 -13.75 -3.57
CA LYS A 80 -9.02 -13.04 -4.61
C LYS A 80 -8.74 -11.53 -4.57
N ALA A 81 -8.93 -10.88 -3.42
CA ALA A 81 -8.70 -9.45 -3.25
C ALA A 81 -7.23 -9.08 -3.55
N ARG A 82 -6.27 -9.88 -3.09
CA ARG A 82 -4.86 -9.69 -3.43
C ARG A 82 -4.62 -9.68 -4.95
N ARG A 83 -5.20 -10.63 -5.70
CA ARG A 83 -5.03 -10.68 -7.16
C ARG A 83 -5.63 -9.45 -7.85
N GLU A 84 -6.76 -8.96 -7.33
CA GLU A 84 -7.38 -7.73 -7.79
C GLU A 84 -6.45 -6.53 -7.58
N TYR A 85 -5.88 -6.36 -6.39
CA TYR A 85 -4.92 -5.26 -6.14
C TYR A 85 -3.63 -5.38 -6.95
N ILE A 86 -3.13 -6.60 -7.22
CA ILE A 86 -2.01 -6.78 -8.16
C ILE A 86 -2.37 -6.24 -9.56
N GLY A 87 -3.59 -6.51 -10.03
CA GLY A 87 -4.11 -5.97 -11.28
C GLY A 87 -4.22 -4.45 -11.26
N LEU A 88 -4.84 -3.90 -10.21
CA LEU A 88 -4.98 -2.44 -10.04
C LEU A 88 -3.63 -1.72 -9.99
N ILE A 89 -2.63 -2.31 -9.32
CA ILE A 89 -1.26 -1.77 -9.30
C ILE A 89 -0.65 -1.80 -10.71
N ALA A 90 -0.83 -2.89 -11.46
CA ALA A 90 -0.34 -2.96 -12.83
C ALA A 90 -1.02 -1.93 -13.75
N ASP A 91 -2.31 -1.67 -13.55
CA ASP A 91 -3.07 -0.69 -14.31
C ASP A 91 -2.62 0.74 -13.96
N PHE A 92 -2.42 1.02 -12.68
CA PHE A 92 -1.88 2.27 -12.19
C PHE A 92 -0.46 2.52 -12.69
N GLU A 93 0.42 1.51 -12.67
CA GLU A 93 1.78 1.58 -13.19
C GLU A 93 1.80 1.95 -14.68
N ARG A 94 0.90 1.36 -15.49
CA ARG A 94 0.73 1.72 -16.90
C ARG A 94 0.20 3.13 -17.10
N LYS A 95 -0.75 3.56 -16.25
CA LYS A 95 -1.33 4.92 -16.31
C LYS A 95 -0.31 6.00 -15.96
N GLU A 96 0.52 5.77 -14.94
CA GLU A 96 1.57 6.70 -14.52
C GLU A 96 2.80 6.65 -15.44
N GLY A 97 2.94 5.60 -16.26
CA GLY A 97 4.10 5.40 -17.13
C GLY A 97 5.41 5.16 -16.38
N SER A 98 5.35 4.72 -15.13
CA SER A 98 6.52 4.62 -14.23
C SER A 98 6.48 3.33 -13.42
N ARG A 99 7.47 2.46 -13.63
CA ARG A 99 7.64 1.24 -12.81
C ARG A 99 7.82 1.56 -11.32
N ALA A 100 8.43 2.71 -11.01
CA ALA A 100 8.64 3.15 -9.64
C ALA A 100 7.31 3.39 -8.90
N SER A 101 6.26 3.81 -9.60
CA SER A 101 4.95 4.02 -8.97
C SER A 101 4.36 2.70 -8.47
N GLY A 102 4.40 1.66 -9.30
CA GLY A 102 3.97 0.33 -8.90
C GLY A 102 4.85 -0.25 -7.77
N SER A 103 6.16 -0.01 -7.79
CA SER A 103 7.07 -0.47 -6.73
C SER A 103 6.75 0.15 -5.36
N ALA A 104 6.47 1.46 -5.32
CA ALA A 104 6.11 2.14 -4.07
C ALA A 104 4.82 1.58 -3.47
N VAL A 105 3.77 1.38 -4.29
CA VAL A 105 2.51 0.80 -3.82
C VAL A 105 2.71 -0.65 -3.34
N ARG A 106 3.50 -1.46 -4.05
CA ARG A 106 3.81 -2.84 -3.59
C ARG A 106 4.56 -2.85 -2.27
N SER A 107 5.49 -1.92 -2.05
CA SER A 107 6.22 -1.79 -0.79
C SER A 107 5.25 -1.55 0.37
N PHE A 108 4.30 -0.61 0.23
CA PHE A 108 3.26 -0.38 1.23
C PHE A 108 2.50 -1.66 1.59
N PHE A 109 2.02 -2.40 0.60
CA PHE A 109 1.29 -3.65 0.84
C PHE A 109 2.14 -4.74 1.52
N ILE A 110 3.40 -4.87 1.13
CA ILE A 110 4.30 -5.89 1.70
C ILE A 110 4.54 -5.65 3.19
N HIS A 111 4.77 -4.40 3.58
CA HIS A 111 4.95 -4.00 4.99
C HIS A 111 3.63 -4.05 5.78
N ASN A 112 2.49 -4.18 5.10
CA ASN A 112 1.20 -4.45 5.72
C ASN A 112 0.83 -5.95 5.68
N GLY A 113 1.81 -6.85 5.48
CA GLY A 113 1.59 -8.30 5.49
C GLY A 113 0.90 -8.86 4.24
N VAL A 114 0.74 -8.06 3.19
CA VAL A 114 0.14 -8.49 1.92
C VAL A 114 1.26 -8.77 0.92
N ALA A 115 1.65 -10.04 0.81
CA ALA A 115 2.70 -10.45 -0.13
C ALA A 115 2.33 -10.03 -1.57
N MET A 116 3.15 -9.22 -2.25
CA MET A 116 2.87 -8.71 -3.61
C MET A 116 3.73 -9.31 -4.72
N THR A 117 4.38 -10.44 -4.47
CA THR A 117 5.13 -11.17 -5.48
C THR A 117 4.22 -11.67 -6.62
N PRO A 118 4.67 -11.59 -7.89
CA PRO A 118 4.06 -12.35 -8.98
C PRO A 118 3.99 -13.82 -8.59
N SER A 119 2.98 -14.56 -9.08
CA SER A 119 2.89 -15.99 -8.81
C SER A 119 4.22 -16.68 -9.11
N ALA A 120 4.66 -17.56 -8.21
CA ALA A 120 5.87 -18.36 -8.41
C ALA A 120 5.80 -19.08 -9.76
N LEU A 121 6.94 -19.20 -10.43
CA LEU A 121 7.09 -19.97 -11.67
C LEU A 121 6.46 -21.36 -11.45
N ARG A 122 5.55 -21.74 -12.35
CA ARG A 122 4.97 -23.08 -12.44
C ARG A 122 5.55 -23.79 -13.64
#